data_AF-A0A2N1R106-F1
#
_entry.id   AF-A0A2N1R106-F1
#
_cell.length_a   1.000
_cell.length_b   1.000
_cell.length_c   1.000
_cell.angle_alpha   90.00
_cell.angle_beta   90.00
_cell.angle_gamma   90.00
#
_symmetry.space_group_name_H-M   'P 1'
#
loop_
_entity.id
_entity.type
_entity.pdbx_description
1 polymer ?
#
loop_
_entity_poly.entity_id
_entity_poly.type
_entity_poly.pdbx_seq_one_letter_code
_entity_poly.pdbx_strand_id
1 'polypeptide(L)'
;MTQGGFESLTPKAIVEELDKYIIGQNKAKKAVAIALRNRMRRQRVPEDMRAEIAPKNILMMGPTGVGKTEIAKRLAKLCGAPFIKVEATKFTEVGYVGRDVESMIRDLMASGLAMVKEEMQVEVAAEAKRRTEEHVLDLLLPGLNASVEPVGSTQATLIIPLPANETREKFRKLLREGKLDGREMEISVAAASPSLELFAGTQMEDMGVALGSIGNMFGGKRKKKTVTVAEAVPILEA
;
A
#
# COMPACT_ATOMS: atom_id res chain seq x y z
N MET A 1 7.84 -10.60 18.48
CA MET A 1 7.28 -11.86 17.96
C MET A 1 8.37 -12.47 17.08
N THR A 2 8.86 -13.63 17.48
CA THR A 2 10.02 -14.32 16.88
C THR A 2 9.75 -14.74 15.45
N GLN A 3 10.82 -14.72 14.63
CA GLN A 3 10.91 -15.06 13.20
C GLN A 3 10.54 -16.52 12.85
N GLY A 4 9.40 -17.01 13.32
CA GLY A 4 8.79 -18.24 12.84
C GLY A 4 7.50 -17.86 12.14
N GLY A 5 7.49 -17.93 10.81
CA GLY A 5 6.28 -17.74 10.02
C GLY A 5 5.14 -18.59 10.57
N PHE A 6 3.93 -18.07 10.47
CA PHE A 6 2.70 -18.71 10.93
C PHE A 6 2.58 -20.19 10.54
N GLU A 7 3.20 -20.59 9.41
CA GLU A 7 3.33 -21.95 8.88
C GLU A 7 3.88 -23.01 9.84
N SER A 8 4.54 -22.58 10.93
CA SER A 8 5.08 -23.48 11.96
C SER A 8 4.13 -23.70 13.14
N LEU A 9 3.08 -22.89 13.28
CA LEU A 9 2.21 -22.95 14.46
C LEU A 9 1.47 -24.29 14.58
N THR A 10 1.50 -24.84 15.79
CA THR A 10 0.70 -26.01 16.14
C THR A 10 -0.74 -25.61 16.44
N PRO A 11 -1.71 -26.53 16.33
CA PRO A 11 -3.09 -26.22 16.71
C PRO A 11 -3.23 -25.71 18.15
N LYS A 12 -2.39 -26.18 19.08
CA LYS A 12 -2.38 -25.69 20.47
C LYS A 12 -1.94 -24.23 20.55
N ALA A 13 -0.84 -23.89 19.89
CA ALA A 13 -0.33 -22.52 19.83
C ALA A 13 -1.33 -21.55 19.18
N ILE A 14 -2.06 -21.98 18.14
CA ILE A 14 -3.13 -21.17 17.53
C ILE A 14 -4.26 -20.90 18.55
N VAL A 15 -4.67 -21.92 19.31
CA VAL A 15 -5.70 -21.75 20.34
C VAL A 15 -5.24 -20.79 21.44
N GLU A 16 -4.00 -20.95 21.93
CA GLU A 16 -3.40 -20.06 22.94
C GLU A 16 -3.33 -18.60 22.46
N GLU A 17 -3.04 -18.37 21.17
CA GLU A 17 -3.05 -17.04 20.60
C GLU A 17 -4.48 -16.46 20.51
N LEU A 18 -5.46 -17.28 20.16
CA LEU A 18 -6.87 -16.88 20.15
C LEU A 18 -7.42 -16.64 21.58
N ASP A 19 -6.90 -17.33 22.58
CA ASP A 19 -7.28 -17.19 23.99
C ASP A 19 -6.98 -15.78 24.53
N LYS A 20 -5.99 -15.07 23.98
CA LYS A 20 -5.65 -13.69 24.36
C LYS A 20 -6.76 -12.67 24.05
N TYR A 21 -7.64 -12.99 23.10
CA TYR A 21 -8.65 -12.06 22.58
C TYR A 21 -10.08 -12.56 22.73
N ILE A 22 -10.29 -13.88 22.71
CA ILE A 22 -11.62 -14.49 22.79
C ILE A 22 -11.71 -15.25 24.10
N ILE A 23 -12.71 -14.99 24.93
CA ILE A 23 -12.93 -15.74 26.17
C ILE A 23 -13.84 -16.95 25.89
N GLY A 24 -13.44 -18.14 26.36
CA GLY A 24 -14.20 -19.38 26.17
C GLY A 24 -14.21 -19.88 24.72
N GLN A 25 -15.34 -20.43 24.24
CA GLN A 25 -15.51 -20.93 22.87
C GLN A 25 -14.47 -21.97 22.39
N ASN A 26 -14.00 -22.82 23.32
CA ASN A 26 -12.91 -23.78 23.08
C ASN A 26 -13.14 -24.69 21.86
N LYS A 27 -14.38 -25.13 21.63
CA LYS A 27 -14.74 -25.96 20.46
C LYS A 27 -14.51 -25.22 19.15
N ALA A 28 -14.92 -23.95 19.06
CA ALA A 28 -14.74 -23.13 17.87
C ALA A 28 -13.27 -22.82 17.62
N LYS A 29 -12.51 -22.45 18.66
CA LYS A 29 -11.05 -22.22 18.57
C LYS A 29 -10.30 -23.46 18.07
N LYS A 30 -10.63 -24.63 18.62
CA LYS A 30 -10.04 -25.90 18.18
C LYS A 30 -10.37 -26.22 16.72
N ALA A 31 -11.62 -26.00 16.30
CA ALA A 31 -12.05 -26.23 14.92
C ALA A 31 -11.29 -25.34 13.92
N VAL A 32 -11.18 -24.05 14.20
CA VAL A 32 -10.43 -23.12 13.33
C VAL A 32 -8.94 -23.43 13.31
N ALA A 33 -8.34 -23.79 14.45
CA ALA A 33 -6.94 -24.18 14.54
C ALA A 33 -6.62 -25.43 13.71
N ILE A 34 -7.51 -26.42 13.70
CA ILE A 34 -7.36 -27.63 12.88
C ILE A 34 -7.48 -27.30 11.39
N ALA A 35 -8.50 -26.54 10.99
CA ALA A 35 -8.70 -26.17 9.58
C ALA A 35 -7.47 -25.44 9.02
N LEU A 36 -6.90 -24.56 9.83
CA LEU A 36 -5.73 -23.78 9.52
C LEU A 36 -4.46 -24.62 9.42
N ARG A 37 -4.26 -25.54 10.37
CA ARG A 37 -3.16 -26.51 10.31
C ARG A 37 -3.27 -27.43 9.10
N ASN A 38 -4.48 -27.81 8.71
CA ASN A 38 -4.71 -28.60 7.51
C ASN A 38 -4.32 -27.84 6.23
N ARG A 39 -4.52 -26.51 6.18
CA ARG A 39 -4.03 -25.68 5.07
C ARG A 39 -2.51 -25.74 4.93
N MET A 40 -1.77 -25.66 6.04
CA MET A 40 -0.30 -25.80 6.03
C MET A 40 0.15 -27.20 5.64
N ARG A 41 -0.54 -28.24 6.13
CA ARG A 41 -0.26 -29.63 5.76
C ARG A 41 -0.47 -29.85 4.27
N ARG A 42 -1.52 -29.27 3.68
CA ARG A 42 -1.77 -29.31 2.24
C ARG A 42 -0.63 -28.69 1.41
N GLN A 43 0.06 -27.67 1.91
CA GLN A 43 1.23 -27.11 1.20
C GLN A 43 2.44 -28.05 1.20
N ARG A 44 2.49 -29.04 2.12
CA ARG A 44 3.60 -29.98 2.25
C ARG A 44 3.37 -31.32 1.53
N VAL A 45 2.20 -31.52 0.95
CA VAL A 45 1.95 -32.71 0.12
C VAL A 45 2.40 -32.47 -1.33
N PRO A 46 2.69 -33.56 -2.08
CA PRO A 46 2.88 -33.53 -3.53
C PRO A 46 1.74 -32.80 -4.27
N GLU A 47 2.06 -32.23 -5.43
CA GLU A 47 1.16 -31.33 -6.17
C GLU A 47 -0.10 -32.02 -6.69
N ASP A 48 0.05 -33.26 -7.17
CA ASP A 48 -1.04 -34.17 -7.56
C ASP A 48 -2.04 -34.38 -6.42
N MET A 49 -1.55 -34.67 -5.22
CA MET A 49 -2.38 -34.83 -4.04
C MET A 49 -2.96 -33.49 -3.54
N ARG A 50 -2.23 -32.39 -3.74
CA ARG A 50 -2.64 -31.06 -3.27
C ARG A 50 -3.92 -30.58 -3.94
N ALA A 51 -4.08 -30.86 -5.24
CA ALA A 51 -5.26 -30.48 -6.03
C ALA A 51 -6.53 -31.18 -5.52
N GLU A 52 -6.41 -32.43 -5.09
CA GLU A 52 -7.52 -33.24 -4.57
C GLU A 52 -7.99 -32.85 -3.16
N ILE A 53 -7.15 -32.13 -2.40
CA ILE A 53 -7.47 -31.75 -1.01
C ILE A 53 -8.26 -30.44 -0.99
N ALA A 54 -9.58 -30.55 -0.93
CA ALA A 54 -10.48 -29.41 -0.74
C ALA A 54 -10.29 -28.73 0.65
N PRO A 55 -10.38 -27.39 0.73
CA PRO A 55 -10.41 -26.68 2.01
C PRO A 55 -11.54 -27.16 2.92
N LYS A 56 -11.28 -27.23 4.23
CA LYS A 56 -12.30 -27.55 5.24
C LYS A 56 -12.99 -26.27 5.70
N ASN A 57 -14.10 -25.92 5.06
CA ASN A 57 -14.94 -24.78 5.43
C ASN A 57 -15.58 -25.01 6.81
N ILE A 58 -15.85 -23.91 7.52
CA ILE A 58 -16.34 -23.93 8.91
C ILE A 58 -17.68 -23.23 8.98
N LEU A 59 -18.68 -23.92 9.54
CA LEU A 59 -19.96 -23.33 9.92
C LEU A 59 -19.98 -23.11 11.43
N MET A 60 -20.10 -21.85 11.88
CA MET A 60 -20.23 -21.53 13.29
C MET A 60 -21.70 -21.32 13.67
N MET A 61 -22.22 -22.14 14.58
CA MET A 61 -23.58 -22.02 15.11
C MET A 61 -23.56 -21.48 16.54
N GLY A 62 -24.46 -20.54 16.84
CA GLY A 62 -24.60 -19.95 18.18
C GLY A 62 -25.34 -18.60 18.15
N PRO A 63 -25.68 -18.01 19.30
CA PRO A 63 -26.35 -16.72 19.38
C PRO A 63 -25.45 -15.57 18.91
N THR A 64 -26.03 -14.38 18.71
CA THR A 64 -25.25 -13.16 18.40
C THR A 64 -24.38 -12.77 19.59
N GLY A 65 -23.30 -12.01 19.35
CA GLY A 65 -22.43 -11.50 20.43
C GLY A 65 -21.43 -12.48 21.06
N VAL A 66 -21.50 -13.79 20.79
CA VAL A 66 -20.59 -14.79 21.41
C VAL A 66 -19.17 -14.86 20.82
N GLY A 67 -18.81 -13.94 19.92
CA GLY A 67 -17.46 -13.87 19.35
C GLY A 67 -17.20 -14.65 18.05
N LYS A 68 -18.24 -15.14 17.36
CA LYS A 68 -18.09 -15.87 16.06
C LYS A 68 -17.24 -15.09 15.04
N THR A 69 -17.60 -13.83 14.81
CA THR A 69 -16.90 -12.94 13.88
C THR A 69 -15.49 -12.59 14.37
N GLU A 70 -15.32 -12.43 15.70
CA GLU A 70 -14.02 -12.07 16.28
C GLU A 70 -13.02 -13.23 16.15
N ILE A 71 -13.46 -14.48 16.30
CA ILE A 71 -12.62 -15.66 16.03
C ILE A 71 -12.09 -15.61 14.60
N ALA A 72 -12.96 -15.37 13.61
CA ALA A 72 -12.55 -15.31 12.20
C ALA A 72 -11.59 -14.15 11.92
N LYS A 73 -11.88 -12.96 12.45
CA LYS A 73 -11.03 -11.76 12.30
C LYS A 73 -9.65 -11.95 12.91
N ARG A 74 -9.58 -12.52 14.12
CA ARG A 74 -8.30 -12.80 14.82
C ARG A 74 -7.50 -13.89 14.11
N LEU A 75 -8.17 -14.91 13.61
CA LEU A 75 -7.54 -15.96 12.83
C LEU A 75 -6.86 -15.39 11.57
N ALA A 76 -7.56 -14.51 10.83
CA ALA A 76 -7.03 -13.88 9.64
C ALA A 76 -5.82 -12.98 9.95
N LYS A 77 -5.90 -12.18 11.02
CA LYS A 77 -4.78 -11.35 11.47
C LYS A 77 -3.57 -12.19 11.89
N LEU A 78 -3.80 -13.31 12.58
CA LEU A 78 -2.73 -14.22 13.02
C LEU A 78 -1.99 -14.83 11.83
N CYS A 79 -2.68 -15.12 10.73
CA CYS A 79 -2.10 -15.76 9.55
C CYS A 79 -1.66 -14.78 8.46
N GLY A 80 -1.79 -13.47 8.68
CA GLY A 80 -1.51 -12.46 7.66
C GLY A 80 -2.36 -12.65 6.40
N ALA A 81 -3.62 -13.10 6.56
CA ALA A 81 -4.50 -13.34 5.42
C ALA A 81 -5.49 -12.18 5.21
N PRO A 82 -5.82 -11.86 3.95
CA PRO A 82 -6.89 -10.90 3.65
C PRO A 82 -8.22 -11.41 4.22
N PHE A 83 -9.05 -10.47 4.69
CA PHE A 83 -10.29 -10.79 5.41
C PHE A 83 -11.41 -9.83 5.04
N ILE A 84 -12.58 -10.38 4.77
CA ILE A 84 -13.81 -9.61 4.54
C ILE A 84 -14.96 -10.17 5.37
N LYS A 85 -15.84 -9.29 5.81
CA LYS A 85 -17.13 -9.65 6.43
C LYS A 85 -18.23 -9.29 5.43
N VAL A 86 -19.04 -10.27 5.06
CA VAL A 86 -20.20 -10.05 4.18
C VAL A 86 -21.45 -10.63 4.84
N GLU A 87 -22.58 -9.96 4.62
CA GLU A 87 -23.88 -10.39 5.11
C GLU A 87 -24.65 -11.06 3.97
N ALA A 88 -25.10 -12.29 4.16
CA ALA A 88 -25.72 -13.10 3.12
C ALA A 88 -27.00 -12.47 2.56
N THR A 89 -27.74 -11.74 3.40
CA THR A 89 -28.99 -11.07 3.03
C THR A 89 -28.81 -9.99 1.95
N LYS A 90 -27.58 -9.45 1.79
CA LYS A 90 -27.25 -8.47 0.75
C LYS A 90 -27.37 -9.03 -0.68
N PHE A 91 -27.38 -10.35 -0.83
CA PHE A 91 -27.48 -11.03 -2.12
C PHE A 91 -28.88 -11.59 -2.39
N THR A 92 -29.77 -11.54 -1.40
CA THR A 92 -31.16 -12.02 -1.51
C THR A 92 -32.18 -10.88 -1.52
N GLU A 93 -31.74 -9.64 -1.25
CA GLU A 93 -32.62 -8.48 -1.22
C GLU A 93 -33.21 -8.20 -2.60
N VAL A 94 -34.54 -8.10 -2.68
CA VAL A 94 -35.31 -7.93 -3.91
C VAL A 94 -35.11 -6.49 -4.40
N GLY A 95 -34.22 -6.29 -5.37
CA GLY A 95 -33.94 -4.99 -5.98
C GLY A 95 -33.53 -5.14 -7.45
N TYR A 96 -33.73 -4.08 -8.25
CA TYR A 96 -33.62 -4.10 -9.72
C TYR A 96 -32.21 -4.41 -10.26
N VAL A 97 -31.17 -4.24 -9.44
CA VAL A 97 -29.81 -4.76 -9.68
C VAL A 97 -29.26 -5.19 -8.32
N GLY A 98 -29.41 -6.47 -7.97
CA GLY A 98 -28.83 -7.01 -6.74
C GLY A 98 -27.31 -6.87 -6.72
N ARG A 99 -26.70 -6.86 -5.53
CA ARG A 99 -25.23 -6.93 -5.42
C ARG A 99 -24.78 -8.28 -6.00
N ASP A 100 -23.81 -8.26 -6.89
CA ASP A 100 -23.28 -9.48 -7.51
C ASP A 100 -22.42 -10.28 -6.49
N VAL A 101 -22.59 -11.60 -6.43
CA VAL A 101 -21.83 -12.50 -5.54
C VAL A 101 -20.33 -12.45 -5.80
N GLU A 102 -19.91 -12.16 -7.04
CA GLU A 102 -18.48 -12.01 -7.37
C GLU A 102 -17.88 -10.77 -6.71
N SER A 103 -18.70 -9.80 -6.26
CA SER A 103 -18.22 -8.66 -5.46
C SER A 103 -17.51 -9.11 -4.18
N MET A 104 -17.86 -10.27 -3.60
CA MET A 104 -17.14 -10.81 -2.44
C MET A 104 -15.68 -11.10 -2.77
N ILE A 105 -15.40 -11.67 -3.93
CA ILE A 105 -14.04 -11.98 -4.35
C ILE A 105 -13.28 -10.70 -4.70
N ARG A 106 -13.94 -9.74 -5.36
CA ARG A 106 -13.36 -8.42 -5.66
C ARG A 106 -12.98 -7.65 -4.38
N ASP A 107 -13.87 -7.61 -3.39
CA ASP A 107 -13.62 -6.97 -2.09
C ASP A 107 -12.46 -7.66 -1.35
N LEU A 108 -12.37 -9.00 -1.40
CA LEU A 108 -11.26 -9.76 -0.80
C LEU A 108 -9.92 -9.49 -1.50
N MET A 109 -9.91 -9.43 -2.83
CA MET A 109 -8.73 -9.09 -3.62
C MET A 109 -8.24 -7.67 -3.34
N ALA A 110 -9.15 -6.70 -3.25
CA ALA A 110 -8.80 -5.33 -2.89
C ALA A 110 -8.18 -5.26 -1.49
N SER A 111 -8.72 -6.00 -0.52
CA SER A 111 -8.13 -6.12 0.82
C SER A 111 -6.73 -6.73 0.79
N GLY A 112 -6.49 -7.76 -0.04
CA GLY A 112 -5.17 -8.36 -0.21
C GLY A 112 -4.17 -7.41 -0.84
N LEU A 113 -4.57 -6.68 -1.88
CA LEU A 113 -3.73 -5.67 -2.53
C LEU A 113 -3.32 -4.56 -1.55
N ALA A 114 -4.27 -4.06 -0.75
CA ALA A 114 -3.99 -3.05 0.25
C ALA A 114 -2.97 -3.55 1.30
N MET A 115 -3.15 -4.79 1.77
CA MET A 115 -2.23 -5.43 2.73
C MET A 115 -0.81 -5.55 2.17
N VAL A 116 -0.64 -6.09 0.95
CA VAL A 116 0.67 -6.23 0.31
C VAL A 116 1.30 -4.87 0.03
N LYS A 117 0.49 -3.88 -0.40
CA LYS A 117 0.99 -2.51 -0.63
C LYS A 117 1.53 -1.90 0.65
N GLU A 118 0.84 -2.06 1.78
CA GLU A 118 1.30 -1.58 3.09
C GLU A 118 2.61 -2.26 3.51
N GLU A 119 2.72 -3.58 3.36
CA GLU A 119 3.94 -4.33 3.64
C GLU A 119 5.13 -3.84 2.79
N MET A 120 4.92 -3.69 1.48
CA MET A 120 5.95 -3.21 0.56
C MET A 120 6.35 -1.75 0.85
N GLN A 121 5.39 -0.89 1.22
CA GLN A 121 5.67 0.49 1.60
C GLN A 121 6.60 0.56 2.81
N VAL A 122 6.37 -0.29 3.82
CA VAL A 122 7.24 -0.36 5.01
C VAL A 122 8.64 -0.83 4.64
N GLU A 123 8.77 -1.81 3.74
CA GLU A 123 10.07 -2.33 3.29
C GLU A 123 10.90 -1.25 2.58
N VAL A 124 10.28 -0.46 1.70
CA VAL A 124 10.97 0.57 0.91
C VAL A 124 11.09 1.92 1.63
N ALA A 125 10.43 2.12 2.78
CA ALA A 125 10.37 3.41 3.47
C ALA A 125 11.75 4.02 3.77
N ALA A 126 12.71 3.21 4.22
CA ALA A 126 14.06 3.69 4.53
C ALA A 126 14.81 4.15 3.26
N GLU A 127 14.64 3.44 2.16
CA GLU A 127 15.25 3.79 0.89
C GLU A 127 14.56 5.01 0.26
N ALA A 128 13.22 5.04 0.30
CA ALA A 128 12.40 6.17 -0.16
C ALA A 128 12.84 7.45 0.55
N LYS A 129 12.89 7.45 1.89
CA LYS A 129 13.37 8.59 2.67
C LYS A 129 14.76 9.06 2.26
N ARG A 130 15.71 8.14 2.07
CA ARG A 130 17.07 8.49 1.62
C ARG A 130 17.05 9.14 0.23
N ARG A 131 16.30 8.58 -0.71
CA ARG A 131 16.18 9.13 -2.08
C ARG A 131 15.50 10.50 -2.06
N THR A 132 14.47 10.67 -1.23
CA THR A 132 13.79 11.95 -1.02
C THR A 132 14.73 13.00 -0.42
N GLU A 133 15.53 12.65 0.59
CA GLU A 133 16.56 13.54 1.16
C GLU A 133 17.54 14.01 0.06
N GLU A 134 18.06 13.10 -0.76
CA GLU A 134 18.96 13.46 -1.86
C GLU A 134 18.26 14.34 -2.92
N HIS A 135 17.03 14.02 -3.28
CA HIS A 135 16.25 14.79 -4.25
C HIS A 135 15.95 16.21 -3.76
N VAL A 136 15.63 16.37 -2.47
CA VAL A 136 15.43 17.69 -1.85
C VAL A 136 16.73 18.48 -1.84
N LEU A 137 17.86 17.84 -1.53
CA LEU A 137 19.17 18.51 -1.56
C LEU A 137 19.54 18.98 -2.97
N ASP A 138 19.28 18.17 -4.00
CA ASP A 138 19.55 18.53 -5.39
C ASP A 138 18.72 19.75 -5.84
N LEU A 139 17.46 19.84 -5.40
CA LEU A 139 16.59 20.98 -5.69
C LEU A 139 16.97 22.25 -4.92
N LEU A 140 17.50 22.11 -3.69
CA LEU A 140 17.96 23.24 -2.88
C LEU A 140 19.34 23.77 -3.29
N LEU A 141 20.15 22.93 -3.94
CA LEU A 141 21.52 23.23 -4.35
C LEU A 141 21.74 23.01 -5.86
N PRO A 142 21.01 23.74 -6.74
CA PRO A 142 21.23 23.64 -8.17
C PRO A 142 22.64 24.14 -8.53
N GLY A 143 23.50 23.25 -9.03
CA GLY A 143 24.86 23.57 -9.48
C GLY A 143 25.99 22.70 -8.90
N LEU A 144 25.72 21.89 -7.87
CA LEU A 144 26.72 20.97 -7.28
C LEU A 144 26.87 19.64 -8.04
N ASN A 145 25.84 19.24 -8.80
CA ASN A 145 25.86 18.06 -9.68
C ASN A 145 25.79 18.44 -11.16
N ALA A 146 26.02 19.71 -11.52
CA ALA A 146 26.08 20.10 -12.92
C ALA A 146 27.32 19.45 -13.54
N SER A 147 27.14 18.27 -14.12
CA SER A 147 28.04 17.75 -15.14
C SER A 147 28.22 18.86 -16.17
N VAL A 148 29.47 19.31 -16.28
CA VAL A 148 29.91 20.33 -17.22
C VAL A 148 29.47 19.91 -18.63
N GLU A 149 28.39 20.49 -19.14
CA GLU A 149 28.22 20.59 -20.59
C GLU A 149 29.06 21.78 -21.06
N PRO A 150 29.96 21.61 -22.05
CA PRO A 150 30.76 22.71 -22.57
C PRO A 150 29.88 23.51 -23.53
N VAL A 151 29.02 24.38 -23.00
CA VAL A 151 28.32 25.36 -23.82
C VAL A 151 29.11 26.67 -23.75
N GLY A 152 29.92 26.88 -24.79
CA GLY A 152 30.62 28.14 -25.00
C GLY A 152 29.63 29.30 -25.10
N SER A 153 29.69 30.22 -24.16
CA SER A 153 29.56 31.67 -24.38
C SER A 153 29.61 32.39 -23.03
N THR A 154 30.64 33.22 -22.91
CA THR A 154 30.84 34.35 -22.01
C THR A 154 29.62 34.83 -21.20
N GLN A 155 29.39 34.24 -20.04
CA GLN A 155 28.92 34.96 -18.85
C GLN A 155 29.59 34.36 -17.62
N ALA A 156 30.23 35.22 -16.82
CA ALA A 156 30.95 34.83 -15.62
C ALA A 156 29.99 34.25 -14.58
N THR A 157 29.77 32.94 -14.65
CA THR A 157 29.21 32.20 -13.53
C THR A 157 30.37 32.00 -12.58
N LEU A 158 30.25 32.51 -11.35
CA LEU A 158 31.20 32.26 -10.27
C LEU A 158 31.30 30.75 -10.06
N ILE A 159 32.29 30.12 -10.69
CA ILE A 159 32.71 28.76 -10.39
C ILE A 159 33.35 28.86 -9.00
N ILE A 160 32.57 28.59 -7.96
CA ILE A 160 33.10 28.33 -6.64
C ILE A 160 33.40 26.83 -6.61
N PRO A 161 34.68 26.39 -6.68
CA PRO A 161 35.00 24.99 -6.45
C PRO A 161 35.07 24.79 -4.94
N LEU A 162 33.92 24.83 -4.28
CA LEU A 162 33.81 24.28 -2.93
C LEU A 162 33.75 22.75 -3.06
N PRO A 163 34.43 21.98 -2.20
CA PRO A 163 34.32 20.53 -2.21
C PRO A 163 32.84 20.17 -2.07
N ALA A 164 32.26 19.67 -3.16
CA ALA A 164 30.81 19.50 -3.31
C ALA A 164 30.19 18.65 -2.19
N ASN A 165 30.98 17.76 -1.62
CA ASN A 165 30.58 16.86 -0.54
C ASN A 165 30.40 17.57 0.82
N GLU A 166 31.26 18.52 1.19
CA GLU A 166 31.18 19.14 2.53
C GLU A 166 29.95 20.04 2.68
N THR A 167 29.62 20.81 1.63
CA THR A 167 28.42 21.65 1.63
C THR A 167 27.17 20.78 1.67
N ARG A 168 27.13 19.69 0.89
CA ARG A 168 25.99 18.76 0.85
C ARG A 168 25.77 18.07 2.19
N GLU A 169 26.83 17.67 2.88
CA GLU A 169 26.73 17.07 4.23
C GLU A 169 26.24 18.05 5.30
N LYS A 170 26.71 19.31 5.26
CA LYS A 170 26.22 20.37 6.15
C LYS A 170 24.73 20.64 5.92
N PHE A 171 24.29 20.72 4.67
CA PHE A 171 22.87 20.91 4.33
C PHE A 171 22.02 19.68 4.68
N ARG A 172 22.54 18.46 4.53
CA ARG A 172 21.87 17.23 5.01
C ARG A 172 21.63 17.28 6.51
N LYS A 173 22.62 17.74 7.29
CA LYS A 173 22.47 17.92 8.74
C LYS A 173 21.42 18.98 9.08
N LEU A 174 21.43 20.12 8.38
CA LEU A 174 20.45 21.20 8.58
C LEU A 174 19.02 20.79 8.19
N LEU A 175 18.86 19.95 7.16
CA LEU A 175 17.57 19.39 6.76
C LEU A 175 17.02 18.45 7.85
N ARG A 176 17.87 17.60 8.42
CA ARG A 176 17.49 16.73 9.55
C ARG A 176 17.18 17.50 10.83
N GLU A 177 17.79 18.66 11.01
CA GLU A 177 17.53 19.58 12.13
C GLU A 177 16.29 20.47 11.92
N GLY A 178 15.59 20.37 10.78
CA GLY A 178 14.38 21.14 10.48
C GLY A 178 14.61 22.64 10.22
N LYS A 179 15.86 23.05 10.04
CA LYS A 179 16.23 24.48 9.87
C LYS A 179 15.95 25.01 8.46
N LEU A 180 15.63 24.13 7.52
CA LEU A 180 15.38 24.45 6.11
C LEU A 180 13.91 24.37 5.73
N ASP A 181 13.03 24.02 6.67
CA ASP A 181 11.61 23.75 6.46
C ASP A 181 10.85 24.93 5.82
N GLY A 182 11.24 26.16 6.17
CA GLY A 182 10.64 27.39 5.64
C GLY A 182 11.18 27.87 4.30
N ARG A 183 12.17 27.18 3.70
CA ARG A 183 12.71 27.57 2.40
C ARG A 183 11.76 27.13 1.28
N GLU A 184 11.51 28.00 0.33
CA GLU A 184 10.68 27.68 -0.84
C GLU A 184 11.49 26.95 -1.91
N MET A 185 10.86 25.97 -2.55
CA MET A 185 11.43 25.20 -3.65
C MET A 185 10.36 24.89 -4.70
N GLU A 186 10.77 24.84 -5.95
CA GLU A 186 9.89 24.48 -7.06
C GLU A 186 9.93 22.96 -7.26
N ILE A 187 8.81 22.28 -7.02
CA ILE A 187 8.67 20.85 -7.29
C ILE A 187 7.74 20.60 -8.47
N SER A 188 8.07 19.58 -9.27
CA SER A 188 7.24 19.13 -10.37
C SER A 188 6.32 18.03 -9.85
N VAL A 189 5.05 18.34 -9.61
CA VAL A 189 4.06 17.37 -9.14
C VAL A 189 3.25 16.84 -10.32
N ALA A 190 2.90 15.55 -10.30
CA ALA A 190 1.94 15.00 -11.25
C ALA A 190 0.61 15.76 -11.09
N ALA A 191 0.15 16.45 -12.13
CA ALA A 191 -1.14 17.11 -12.05
C ALA A 191 -2.23 16.04 -12.08
N ALA A 192 -2.98 15.91 -10.98
CA ALA A 192 -4.27 15.25 -11.05
C ALA A 192 -5.13 16.07 -12.01
N SER A 193 -5.49 15.49 -13.16
CA SER A 193 -6.47 16.09 -14.05
C SER A 193 -7.75 16.26 -13.23
N PRO A 194 -8.28 17.49 -13.08
CA PRO A 194 -9.55 17.67 -12.39
C PRO A 194 -10.58 16.80 -13.11
N SER A 195 -11.21 15.89 -12.37
CA SER A 195 -12.35 15.13 -12.88
C SER A 195 -13.38 16.14 -13.33
N LEU A 196 -13.58 16.22 -14.66
CA LEU A 196 -14.56 17.09 -15.28
C LEU A 196 -15.94 16.45 -15.08
N GLU A 197 -16.40 16.42 -13.84
CA GLU A 197 -17.61 15.71 -13.41
C GLU A 197 -18.83 16.64 -13.36
N LEU A 198 -18.81 17.77 -14.09
CA LEU A 198 -19.86 18.79 -13.97
C LEU A 198 -20.55 19.22 -15.27
N PHE A 199 -20.07 18.83 -16.46
CA PHE A 199 -20.75 19.20 -17.72
C PHE A 199 -20.48 18.23 -18.87
N ALA A 200 -21.33 17.21 -19.05
CA ALA A 200 -21.70 16.70 -20.38
C ALA A 200 -22.85 15.69 -20.24
N GLY A 201 -24.04 16.06 -20.73
CA GLY A 201 -25.14 15.12 -20.92
C GLY A 201 -24.77 14.03 -21.91
N THR A 202 -25.14 12.79 -21.55
CA THR A 202 -25.61 11.63 -22.35
C THR A 202 -25.18 11.38 -23.81
N GLN A 203 -24.15 12.03 -24.36
CA GLN A 203 -23.80 11.84 -25.77
C GLN A 203 -22.31 11.99 -26.08
N MET A 204 -21.43 11.41 -25.25
CA MET A 204 -19.99 11.35 -25.57
C MET A 204 -19.21 10.24 -24.83
N GLU A 205 -19.72 9.00 -24.79
CA GLU A 205 -18.99 7.89 -24.13
C GLU A 205 -17.82 7.34 -24.98
N ASP A 206 -17.93 7.32 -26.32
CA ASP A 206 -16.90 6.71 -27.19
C ASP A 206 -15.68 7.62 -27.47
N MET A 207 -15.82 8.94 -27.35
CA MET A 207 -14.71 9.87 -27.60
C MET A 207 -13.86 10.17 -26.34
N GLY A 208 -14.39 9.88 -25.15
CA GLY A 208 -13.68 10.04 -23.88
C GLY A 208 -12.59 8.97 -23.66
N VAL A 209 -12.84 7.75 -24.13
CA VAL A 209 -11.90 6.62 -24.01
C VAL A 209 -10.70 6.80 -24.97
N ALA A 210 -10.94 7.27 -26.19
CA ALA A 210 -9.88 7.54 -27.16
C ALA A 210 -8.96 8.70 -26.71
N LEU A 211 -9.53 9.78 -26.16
CA LEU A 211 -8.75 10.93 -25.70
C LEU A 211 -8.02 10.67 -24.36
N GLY A 212 -8.62 9.87 -23.46
CA GLY A 212 -7.97 9.41 -22.24
C GLY A 212 -6.79 8.47 -22.49
N SER A 213 -6.87 7.62 -23.53
CA SER A 213 -5.76 6.75 -23.92
C SER A 213 -4.56 7.50 -24.50
N ILE A 214 -4.80 8.59 -25.25
CA ILE A 214 -3.74 9.48 -25.78
C ILE A 214 -3.10 10.32 -24.65
N GLY A 215 -3.90 10.77 -23.68
CA GLY A 215 -3.42 11.52 -22.52
C GLY A 215 -2.54 10.72 -21.55
N ASN A 216 -2.75 9.40 -21.45
CA ASN A 216 -1.86 8.50 -20.69
C ASN A 216 -0.64 8.03 -21.50
N MET A 217 -0.64 8.18 -22.83
CA MET A 217 0.52 7.88 -23.69
C MET A 217 1.51 9.06 -23.76
N PHE A 218 1.02 10.30 -23.66
CA PHE A 218 1.82 11.51 -23.45
C PHE A 218 1.89 11.84 -21.96
N GLY A 219 2.88 11.25 -21.27
CA GLY A 219 3.12 11.34 -19.82
C GLY A 219 2.44 12.54 -19.14
N GLY A 220 1.52 12.23 -18.23
CA GLY A 220 0.62 13.20 -17.59
C GLY A 220 1.29 14.53 -17.28
N LYS A 221 0.66 15.63 -17.71
CA LYS A 221 1.18 16.99 -17.58
C LYS A 221 1.64 17.25 -16.15
N ARG A 222 2.95 17.32 -15.92
CA ARG A 222 3.51 17.68 -14.62
C ARG A 222 3.39 19.20 -14.44
N LYS A 223 2.80 19.65 -13.33
CA LYS A 223 2.69 21.08 -13.03
C LYS A 223 3.81 21.45 -12.05
N LYS A 224 4.55 22.51 -12.37
CA LYS A 224 5.51 23.09 -11.41
C LYS A 224 4.73 23.85 -10.35
N LYS A 225 5.01 23.57 -9.08
CA LYS A 225 4.41 24.22 -7.93
C LYS A 225 5.52 24.63 -6.97
N THR A 226 5.53 25.90 -6.58
CA THR A 226 6.37 26.39 -5.48
C THR A 226 5.74 25.94 -4.17
N VAL A 227 6.49 25.21 -3.36
CA VAL A 227 6.09 24.74 -2.03
C VAL A 227 7.26 24.93 -1.06
N THR A 228 6.97 24.87 0.24
CA THR A 228 8.04 24.86 1.25
C THR A 228 8.70 23.48 1.32
N VAL A 229 9.93 23.43 1.84
CA VAL A 229 10.64 22.14 2.04
C VAL A 229 9.81 21.18 2.91
N ALA A 230 9.13 21.69 3.94
CA ALA A 230 8.27 20.88 4.80
C ALA A 230 7.10 20.23 4.04
N GLU A 231 6.55 20.90 3.04
CA GLU A 231 5.49 20.37 2.18
C GLU A 231 6.04 19.49 1.05
N ALA A 232 7.27 19.74 0.60
CA ALA A 232 7.90 18.99 -0.49
C ALA A 232 8.28 17.56 -0.09
N VAL A 233 8.77 17.36 1.14
CA VAL A 233 9.21 16.03 1.63
C VAL A 233 8.11 14.97 1.52
N PRO A 234 6.89 15.15 2.06
CA PRO A 234 5.85 14.13 1.95
C PRO A 234 5.36 13.94 0.50
N ILE A 235 5.44 14.96 -0.35
CA ILE A 235 5.05 14.85 -1.78
C ILE A 235 6.08 14.04 -2.57
N LEU A 236 7.36 14.11 -2.20
CA LEU A 236 8.46 13.38 -2.84
C LEU A 236 8.70 11.99 -2.23
N GLU A 237 8.13 11.70 -1.06
CA GLU A 237 8.16 10.38 -0.40
C GLU A 237 6.96 9.49 -0.79
N ALA A 238 5.88 10.10 -1.31
CA ALA A 238 4.65 9.43 -1.76
C ALA A 238 4.80 8.66 -3.09
#